data_AF-A0A099PD13-F1
#
_entry.id   AF-A0A099PD13-F1
#
_cell.length_a   1.000
_cell.length_b   1.000
_cell.length_c   1.000
_cell.angle_alpha   90.00
_cell.angle_beta   90.00
_cell.angle_gamma   90.00
#
_symmetry.space_group_name_H-M   'P 1'
#
loop_
_entity.id
_entity.type
_entity.pdbx_description
1 polymer ?
#
loop_
_entity_poly.entity_id
_entity_poly.type
_entity_poly.pdbx_seq_one_letter_code
_entity_poly.pdbx_strand_id
1 'polypeptide(L)'
;MVDASSLALNRAAVSALQIALNQQNALRNYRLIWQPLPPQSHLVLILNETSETSATAALSQLLTHELSDSLLLQAQEQLLEQLSERYSHPDFQQQWLELTALSGLPIGSEVAYEIALQQLSADAIRQQLMQLLNTDQQLSVTLKPF
;
A
#
# COMPACT_ATOMS: atom_id res chain seq x y z
N MET A 1 10.18 -15.06 -5.87
CA MET A 1 9.36 -14.66 -7.02
C MET A 1 8.25 -13.79 -6.48
N VAL A 2 7.90 -12.70 -7.17
CA VAL A 2 6.76 -11.88 -6.77
C VAL A 2 5.51 -12.64 -7.22
N ASP A 3 4.64 -12.98 -6.28
CA ASP A 3 3.39 -13.68 -6.57
C ASP A 3 2.23 -12.67 -6.61
N ALA A 4 1.21 -12.95 -7.42
CA ALA A 4 0.04 -12.08 -7.55
C ALA A 4 -0.65 -11.83 -6.20
N SER A 5 -0.68 -12.85 -5.32
CA SER A 5 -1.20 -12.73 -3.96
C SER A 5 -0.36 -11.79 -3.09
N SER A 6 0.97 -11.83 -3.23
CA SER A 6 1.87 -10.92 -2.51
C SER A 6 1.71 -9.48 -2.99
N LEU A 7 1.47 -9.28 -4.29
CA LEU A 7 1.16 -7.96 -4.87
C LEU A 7 -0.17 -7.42 -4.34
N ALA A 8 -1.21 -8.25 -4.29
CA ALA A 8 -2.55 -7.89 -3.78
C ALA A 8 -2.49 -7.49 -2.30
N LEU A 9 -1.83 -8.30 -1.48
CA LEU A 9 -1.64 -8.06 -0.05
C LEU A 9 -0.85 -6.77 0.20
N ASN A 10 0.24 -6.53 -0.53
CA ASN A 10 0.98 -5.27 -0.44
C ASN A 10 0.13 -4.08 -0.86
N ARG A 11 -0.61 -4.19 -1.98
CA ARG A 11 -1.48 -3.11 -2.45
C ARG A 11 -2.57 -2.77 -1.44
N ALA A 12 -3.18 -3.77 -0.83
CA ALA A 12 -4.18 -3.60 0.21
C ALA A 12 -3.62 -2.91 1.45
N ALA A 13 -2.44 -3.33 1.92
CA ALA A 13 -1.76 -2.70 3.05
C ALA A 13 -1.43 -1.22 2.79
N VAL A 14 -0.93 -0.90 1.60
CA VAL A 14 -0.63 0.50 1.22
C VAL A 14 -1.89 1.34 1.09
N SER A 15 -2.96 0.77 0.53
CA SER A 15 -4.26 1.45 0.43
C SER A 15 -4.84 1.75 1.82
N ALA A 16 -4.79 0.77 2.73
CA ALA A 16 -5.22 0.94 4.12
C ALA A 16 -4.41 2.04 4.82
N LEU A 17 -3.09 2.05 4.63
CA LEU A 17 -2.24 3.12 5.16
C LEU A 17 -2.63 4.48 4.59
N GLN A 18 -2.92 4.58 3.29
CA GLN A 18 -3.36 5.83 2.67
C GLN A 18 -4.70 6.33 3.25
N ILE A 19 -5.67 5.44 3.46
CA ILE A 19 -6.96 5.81 4.09
C ILE A 19 -6.72 6.30 5.51
N ALA A 20 -5.90 5.59 6.29
CA ALA A 20 -5.62 5.96 7.66
C ALA A 20 -4.88 7.31 7.76
N LEU A 21 -3.90 7.55 6.87
CA LEU A 21 -3.20 8.84 6.75
C LEU A 21 -4.14 9.98 6.33
N ASN A 22 -5.12 9.72 5.46
CA ASN A 22 -6.13 10.71 5.07
C ASN A 22 -7.08 11.08 6.21
N GLN A 23 -7.40 10.12 7.10
CA GLN A 23 -8.26 10.39 8.26
C GLN A 23 -7.51 11.19 9.33
N GLN A 24 -6.19 10.99 9.45
CA GLN A 24 -5.36 11.80 10.33
C GLN A 24 -5.07 13.18 9.76
N ASN A 25 -5.89 14.15 10.18
CA ASN A 25 -5.71 15.58 9.91
C ASN A 25 -4.32 16.14 10.30
N ALA A 26 -3.55 15.44 11.14
CA ALA A 26 -2.19 15.84 11.51
C ALA A 26 -1.24 15.81 10.30
N LEU A 27 -1.41 14.85 9.38
CA LEU A 27 -0.47 14.62 8.29
C LEU A 27 -0.95 15.24 6.97
N ARG A 28 -1.70 16.35 6.99
CA ARG A 28 -2.38 16.96 5.82
C ARG A 28 -1.52 17.17 4.56
N ASN A 29 -0.20 17.26 4.69
CA ASN A 29 0.73 17.41 3.59
C ASN A 29 1.69 16.21 3.49
N TYR A 30 1.14 15.02 3.22
CA TYR A 30 1.91 13.82 2.98
C TYR A 30 1.92 13.42 1.50
N ARG A 31 3.00 12.78 1.04
CA ARG A 31 3.01 12.02 -0.22
C ARG A 31 3.39 10.59 0.09
N LEU A 32 2.53 9.65 -0.30
CA LEU A 32 2.80 8.22 -0.24
C LEU A 32 3.16 7.73 -1.64
N ILE A 33 4.37 7.22 -1.79
CA ILE A 33 4.87 6.63 -3.03
C ILE A 33 5.14 5.16 -2.73
N TRP A 34 4.46 4.28 -3.46
CA TRP A 34 4.70 2.85 -3.37
C TRP A 34 5.16 2.33 -4.72
N GLN A 35 6.34 1.72 -4.73
CA GLN A 35 6.89 1.04 -5.89
C GLN A 35 6.92 -0.47 -5.61
N PRO A 36 6.04 -1.27 -6.24
CA PRO A 36 6.01 -2.72 -6.05
C PRO A 36 7.13 -3.47 -6.78
N LEU A 37 7.87 -2.78 -7.67
CA LEU A 37 8.76 -3.46 -8.60
C LEU A 37 10.03 -3.98 -7.92
N PRO A 38 10.40 -5.26 -8.12
CA PRO A 38 11.70 -5.78 -7.71
C PRO A 38 12.84 -5.07 -8.47
N PRO A 39 14.08 -5.02 -7.93
CA PRO A 39 14.58 -5.76 -6.76
C PRO A 39 14.35 -5.09 -5.40
N GLN A 40 13.88 -3.84 -5.36
CA GLN A 40 13.67 -3.10 -4.12
C GLN A 40 12.26 -2.49 -4.12
N SER A 41 11.29 -3.27 -3.63
CA SER A 41 9.97 -2.73 -3.33
C SER A 41 10.10 -1.73 -2.18
N HIS A 42 9.75 -0.47 -2.41
CA HIS A 42 9.87 0.56 -1.40
C HIS A 42 8.56 1.32 -1.23
N LEU A 43 8.30 1.64 0.04
CA LEU A 43 7.25 2.54 0.45
C LEU A 43 7.92 3.80 1.00
N VAL A 44 7.69 4.92 0.32
CA VAL A 44 8.23 6.21 0.71
C VAL A 44 7.07 7.07 1.18
N LEU A 45 7.14 7.47 2.45
CA LEU A 45 6.26 8.45 3.01
C LEU A 45 7.03 9.77 3.17
N ILE A 46 6.64 10.77 2.40
CA ILE A 46 7.18 12.12 2.49
C ILE A 46 6.25 12.92 3.37
N LEU A 47 6.75 13.41 4.49
CA LEU A 47 6.02 14.26 5.43
C LEU A 47 6.60 15.66 5.37
N ASN A 48 5.74 16.66 5.31
CA ASN A 48 6.15 18.07 5.30
C ASN A 48 6.26 18.65 6.73
N GLU A 49 6.70 17.83 7.70
CA GLU A 49 6.87 18.23 9.10
C GLU A 49 8.34 18.38 9.46
N THR A 50 8.63 19.36 10.32
CA THR A 50 9.99 19.72 10.76
C THR A 50 10.57 18.81 11.84
N SER A 51 9.80 17.83 12.36
CA SER A 51 10.20 17.01 13.50
C SER A 51 9.98 15.52 13.28
N GLU A 52 11.07 14.80 13.04
CA GLU A 52 11.15 13.37 12.73
C GLU A 52 10.55 12.46 13.83
N THR A 53 10.64 12.90 15.08
CA THR A 53 10.07 12.23 16.27
C THR A 53 8.54 12.32 16.35
N SER A 54 7.94 13.37 15.79
CA SER A 54 6.48 13.52 15.72
C SER A 54 5.89 12.55 14.69
N ALA A 55 6.52 12.50 13.51
CA ALA A 55 6.13 11.65 12.39
C ALA A 55 6.18 10.15 12.74
N THR A 56 7.29 9.69 13.30
CA THR A 56 7.49 8.28 13.68
C THR A 56 6.53 7.86 14.79
N ALA A 57 6.29 8.73 15.78
CA ALA A 57 5.31 8.49 16.83
C ALA A 57 3.87 8.46 16.29
N ALA A 58 3.51 9.37 15.38
CA ALA A 58 2.19 9.40 14.74
C ALA A 58 1.93 8.14 13.89
N LEU A 59 2.92 7.69 13.11
CA LEU A 59 2.85 6.43 12.37
C LEU A 59 2.72 5.21 13.28
N SER A 60 3.47 5.19 14.39
CA SER A 60 3.37 4.11 15.38
C SER A 60 2.00 4.09 16.05
N GLN A 61 1.44 5.27 16.35
CA GLN A 61 0.09 5.38 16.91
C GLN A 61 -0.99 4.94 15.90
N LEU A 62 -0.84 5.30 14.61
CA LEU A 62 -1.67 4.82 13.51
C LEU A 62 -1.72 3.30 13.45
N LEU A 63 -0.54 2.68 13.52
CA LEU A 63 -0.37 1.23 13.51
C LEU A 63 -1.05 0.54 14.69
N THR A 64 -1.04 1.18 15.84
CA THR A 64 -1.43 0.56 17.11
C THR A 64 -2.90 0.82 17.48
N HIS A 65 -3.47 1.97 17.12
CA HIS A 65 -4.79 2.42 17.60
C HIS A 65 -5.82 2.63 16.49
N GLU A 66 -5.43 2.97 15.25
CA GLU A 66 -6.39 3.40 14.23
C GLU A 66 -6.59 2.45 13.05
N LEU A 67 -5.75 1.43 12.86
CA LEU A 67 -6.02 0.34 11.90
C LEU A 67 -7.10 -0.62 12.41
N SER A 68 -8.31 -0.10 12.54
CA SER A 68 -9.52 -0.87 12.78
C SER A 68 -9.79 -1.81 11.62
N ASP A 69 -10.34 -2.99 11.91
CA ASP A 69 -10.69 -3.98 10.88
C ASP A 69 -11.61 -3.39 9.81
N SER A 70 -12.47 -2.44 10.19
CA SER A 70 -13.31 -1.68 9.26
C SER A 70 -12.52 -0.88 8.23
N LEU A 71 -11.42 -0.22 8.59
CA LEU A 71 -10.60 0.51 7.61
C LEU A 71 -9.84 -0.43 6.67
N LEU A 72 -9.39 -1.57 7.21
CA LEU A 72 -8.68 -2.57 6.43
C LEU A 72 -9.61 -3.18 5.38
N LEU A 73 -10.84 -3.52 5.77
CA LEU A 73 -11.87 -4.01 4.86
C LEU A 73 -12.33 -2.93 3.87
N GLN A 74 -12.45 -1.67 4.32
CA GLN A 74 -12.76 -0.56 3.41
C GLN A 74 -11.67 -0.37 2.34
N ALA A 75 -10.39 -0.52 2.70
CA ALA A 75 -9.29 -0.44 1.74
C ALA A 75 -9.34 -1.55 0.69
N GLN A 76 -9.73 -2.76 1.12
CA GLN A 76 -9.94 -3.90 0.24
C GLN A 76 -11.12 -3.65 -0.71
N GLU A 77 -12.27 -3.20 -0.20
CA GLU A 77 -13.44 -2.87 -1.01
C GLU A 77 -13.15 -1.80 -2.05
N GLN A 78 -12.48 -0.70 -1.67
CA GLN A 78 -12.09 0.35 -2.61
C GLN A 78 -11.17 -0.16 -3.71
N LEU A 79 -10.28 -1.10 -3.41
CA LEU A 79 -9.42 -1.71 -4.43
C LEU A 79 -10.20 -2.63 -5.36
N LEU A 80 -11.19 -3.38 -4.87
CA LEU A 80 -12.07 -4.19 -5.69
C LEU A 80 -12.93 -3.33 -6.62
N GLU A 81 -13.47 -2.21 -6.13
CA GLU A 81 -14.19 -1.24 -6.95
C GLU A 81 -13.29 -0.66 -8.05
N GLN A 82 -12.09 -0.19 -7.69
CA GLN A 82 -11.13 0.33 -8.66
C GLN A 82 -10.70 -0.70 -9.71
N LEU A 83 -10.59 -1.98 -9.33
CA LEU A 83 -10.30 -3.07 -10.27
C LEU A 83 -11.47 -3.29 -11.22
N SER A 84 -12.69 -3.32 -10.69
CA SER A 84 -13.92 -3.48 -11.48
C SER A 84 -14.08 -2.36 -12.51
N GLU A 85 -13.81 -1.12 -12.10
CA GLU A 85 -13.80 0.04 -13.00
C GLU A 85 -12.69 -0.06 -14.06
N ARG A 86 -11.50 -0.51 -13.67
CA ARG A 86 -10.38 -0.70 -14.60
C ARG A 86 -10.60 -1.83 -15.59
N TYR A 87 -11.23 -2.95 -15.21
CA TYR A 87 -11.56 -4.01 -16.16
C TYR A 87 -12.42 -3.50 -17.32
N SER A 88 -13.22 -2.46 -17.07
CA SER A 88 -14.06 -1.81 -18.10
C SER A 88 -13.27 -0.85 -19.00
N HIS A 89 -12.03 -0.51 -18.66
CA HIS A 89 -11.16 0.36 -19.46
C HIS A 89 -10.44 -0.41 -20.57
N PRO A 90 -10.36 0.14 -21.81
CA PRO A 90 -9.71 -0.52 -22.94
C PRO A 90 -8.21 -0.73 -22.74
N ASP A 91 -7.54 0.13 -21.96
CA ASP A 91 -6.10 0.07 -21.75
C ASP A 91 -5.68 -0.87 -20.61
N PHE A 92 -6.64 -1.45 -19.87
CA PHE A 92 -6.34 -2.26 -18.70
C PHE A 92 -5.52 -3.51 -19.04
N GLN A 93 -5.86 -4.20 -20.12
CA GLN A 93 -5.11 -5.40 -20.53
C GLN A 93 -3.66 -5.06 -20.88
N GLN A 94 -3.41 -3.89 -21.48
CA GLN A 94 -2.05 -3.44 -21.78
C GLN A 94 -1.29 -3.09 -20.49
N GLN A 95 -1.89 -2.31 -19.59
CA GLN A 95 -1.30 -1.95 -18.30
C GLN A 95 -1.02 -3.19 -17.44
N TRP A 96 -1.91 -4.19 -17.46
CA TRP A 96 -1.73 -5.44 -16.76
C TRP A 96 -0.62 -6.29 -17.38
N LEU A 97 -0.54 -6.34 -18.70
CA LEU A 97 0.53 -7.04 -19.42
C LEU A 97 1.90 -6.40 -19.14
N GLU A 98 1.98 -5.06 -19.08
CA GLU A 98 3.18 -4.36 -18.65
C GLU A 98 3.55 -4.69 -17.20
N LEU A 99 2.58 -4.69 -16.29
CA LEU A 99 2.82 -4.99 -14.87
C LEU A 99 3.30 -6.43 -14.68
N THR A 100 2.69 -7.39 -15.39
CA THR A 100 3.10 -8.80 -15.35
C THR A 100 4.50 -8.99 -15.91
N ALA A 101 4.84 -8.33 -17.02
CA ALA A 101 6.19 -8.35 -17.59
C ALA A 101 7.22 -7.74 -16.63
N LEU A 102 6.93 -6.58 -16.05
CA LEU A 102 7.83 -5.88 -15.12
C LEU A 102 8.00 -6.62 -13.79
N SER A 103 6.96 -7.28 -13.31
CA SER A 103 6.96 -8.00 -12.02
C SER A 103 7.37 -9.47 -12.16
N GLY A 104 7.54 -9.98 -13.37
CA GLY A 104 7.81 -11.39 -13.65
C GLY A 104 6.65 -12.31 -13.24
N LEU A 105 5.42 -11.81 -13.27
CA LEU A 105 4.23 -12.58 -12.92
C LEU A 105 3.81 -13.50 -14.09
N PRO A 106 3.22 -14.67 -13.81
CA PRO A 106 2.63 -15.50 -14.84
C PRO A 106 1.55 -14.76 -15.63
N ILE A 107 1.51 -14.95 -16.94
CA ILE A 107 0.43 -14.44 -17.80
C ILE A 107 -0.91 -15.02 -17.30
N GLY A 108 -1.94 -14.18 -17.21
CA GLY A 108 -3.25 -14.57 -16.68
C GLY A 108 -3.37 -14.52 -15.15
N SER A 109 -2.37 -13.95 -14.45
CA SER A 109 -2.43 -13.76 -13.00
C SER A 109 -3.44 -12.70 -12.53
N GLU A 110 -4.23 -12.11 -13.42
CA GLU A 110 -5.29 -11.12 -13.08
C GLU A 110 -6.33 -11.76 -12.16
N VAL A 111 -6.81 -12.95 -12.53
CA VAL A 111 -7.82 -13.68 -11.77
C VAL A 111 -7.25 -14.11 -10.43
N ALA A 112 -5.99 -14.54 -10.40
CA ALA A 112 -5.31 -14.89 -9.16
C ALA A 112 -5.12 -13.67 -8.24
N TYR A 113 -4.84 -12.49 -8.82
CA TYR A 113 -4.74 -11.23 -8.08
C TYR A 113 -6.08 -10.81 -7.49
N GLU A 114 -7.16 -10.87 -8.28
CA GLU A 114 -8.51 -10.53 -7.83
C GLU A 114 -9.01 -11.49 -6.74
N ILE A 115 -8.86 -12.81 -6.96
CA ILE A 115 -9.22 -13.82 -5.96
C ILE A 115 -8.42 -13.60 -4.67
N ALA A 116 -7.11 -13.36 -4.79
CA ALA A 116 -6.28 -13.09 -3.62
C ALA A 116 -6.81 -11.86 -2.87
N LEU A 117 -7.15 -10.79 -3.59
CA LEU A 117 -7.64 -9.55 -3.01
C LEU A 117 -9.00 -9.73 -2.32
N GLN A 118 -9.90 -10.55 -2.85
CA GLN A 118 -11.19 -10.90 -2.21
C GLN A 118 -11.01 -11.78 -0.96
N GLN A 119 -9.98 -12.62 -0.91
CA GLN A 119 -9.71 -13.53 0.20
C GLN A 119 -8.85 -12.92 1.31
N LEU A 120 -8.40 -11.68 1.16
CA LEU A 120 -7.63 -10.99 2.20
C LEU A 120 -8.48 -10.81 3.47
N SER A 121 -7.89 -11.21 4.61
CA SER A 121 -8.42 -10.89 5.93
C SER A 121 -7.80 -9.59 6.44
N ALA A 122 -8.52 -8.89 7.31
CA ALA A 122 -8.01 -7.72 8.01
C ALA A 122 -6.68 -8.01 8.73
N ASP A 123 -6.56 -9.17 9.38
CA ASP A 123 -5.31 -9.57 10.04
C ASP A 123 -4.13 -9.76 9.08
N ALA A 124 -4.36 -10.34 7.90
CA ALA A 124 -3.31 -10.50 6.89
C ALA A 124 -2.80 -9.14 6.40
N ILE A 125 -3.71 -8.19 6.16
CA ILE A 125 -3.38 -6.82 5.76
C ILE A 125 -2.60 -6.13 6.88
N ARG A 126 -3.06 -6.26 8.14
CA ARG A 126 -2.39 -5.68 9.33
C ARG A 126 -0.97 -6.22 9.48
N GLN A 127 -0.77 -7.53 9.41
CA GLN A 127 0.56 -8.13 9.51
C GLN A 127 1.48 -7.65 8.39
N GLN A 128 0.98 -7.55 7.15
CA GLN A 128 1.77 -7.04 6.05
C GLN A 128 2.15 -5.58 6.25
N LEU A 129 1.22 -4.78 6.74
CA LEU A 129 1.43 -3.36 7.00
C LEU A 129 2.48 -3.17 8.11
N MET A 130 2.45 -4.00 9.16
CA MET A 130 3.51 -4.05 10.17
C MET A 130 4.87 -4.45 9.60
N GLN A 131 4.92 -5.38 8.65
CA GLN A 131 6.17 -5.75 7.96
C GLN A 131 6.70 -4.61 7.08
N LEU A 132 5.83 -3.94 6.33
CA LEU A 132 6.19 -2.82 5.46
C LEU A 132 6.65 -1.58 6.24
N LEU A 133 6.07 -1.36 7.42
CA LEU A 133 6.43 -0.25 8.32
C LEU A 133 7.42 -0.67 9.41
N ASN A 134 8.08 -1.84 9.27
CA ASN A 134 9.06 -2.27 10.24
C ASN A 134 10.23 -1.27 10.27
N THR A 135 10.49 -0.71 11.45
CA THR A 135 11.44 0.37 11.72
C THR A 135 12.88 0.00 11.36
N ASP A 136 13.23 -1.30 11.34
CA ASP A 136 14.56 -1.79 10.97
C ASP A 136 14.95 -1.48 9.51
N GLN A 137 13.97 -1.21 8.64
CA GLN A 137 14.19 -0.90 7.21
C GLN A 137 13.70 0.51 6.83
N GLN A 138 13.35 1.33 7.81
CA GLN A 138 12.79 2.65 7.56
C GLN A 138 13.91 3.67 7.30
N LEU A 139 13.97 4.16 6.06
CA LEU A 139 14.81 5.31 5.73
C LEU A 139 13.99 6.60 5.92
N SER A 140 14.29 7.34 6.99
CA SER A 140 13.74 8.69 7.18
C SER A 140 14.74 9.72 6.67
N VAL A 141 14.28 10.61 5.78
CA VAL A 141 15.09 11.69 5.23
C VAL A 141 14.34 13.00 5.47
N THR A 142 14.87 13.83 6.37
CA THR A 142 14.32 15.16 6.65
C THR A 142 15.03 16.21 5.77
N LEU A 143 14.30 16.81 4.84
CA LEU A 143 14.80 17.93 4.04
C LEU A 143 14.62 19.23 4.83
N LYS A 144 15.72 19.85 5.29
CA LYS A 144 15.69 21.18 5.92
C LYS A 144 15.75 22.26 4.83
N PRO A 145 14.90 23.31 4.89
CA PRO A 145 15.03 24.45 4.00
C PRO A 145 16.34 25.20 4.30
N PHE A 146 17.04 25.61 3.24
CA PHE A 146 18.23 26.46 3.28
C PHE A 146 17.85 27.94 3.37
#